data_AF-A0A7Y5NCA4-F1
#
_entry.id   AF-A0A7Y5NCA4-F1
#
_cell.length_a   1.000
_cell.length_b   1.000
_cell.length_c   1.000
_cell.angle_alpha   90.00
_cell.angle_beta   90.00
_cell.angle_gamma   90.00
#
_symmetry.space_group_name_H-M   'P 1'
#
loop_
_entity.id
_entity.type
_entity.pdbx_description
1 polymer ?
#
loop_
_entity_poly.entity_id
_entity_poly.type
_entity_poly.pdbx_seq_one_letter_code
_entity_poly.pdbx_strand_id
1 'polypeptide(L)'
;HELAQTHSVPLVPMVQAFESESPHGLIGHDLMLEHLHPNLRGYFIMGRAFAEAMQQHGFVSDKWFPERARPDSVYWQERGVTPLDEEVARIRIAVLKDSWPFVPKNKPRAFVYAPRNEFEKLASATWQRELTWEEAHVKIAEQYSNARQFAEAAREYEALILETPYNVSPYVRAGLLYLAMDDSQRAFKRLWQSLQIEPTAEANKYVGSILVDRKDAQHGVPYLEKAVAMNPYDTQTLYNLTGAYLMLGKADKAAVALASLEKLSRSGKELEELKQLLANVQAAQSHKTKLTEN
;
A
#
# COMPACT_ATOMS: atom_id res chain seq x y z
N HIS A 1 17.83 15.78 33.17
CA HIS A 1 19.22 15.77 32.66
C HIS A 1 20.18 15.17 33.68
N GLU A 2 20.15 15.61 34.94
CA GLU A 2 21.00 15.08 36.02
C GLU A 2 20.89 13.55 36.20
N LEU A 3 19.67 13.00 36.29
CA LEU A 3 19.47 11.55 36.41
C LEU A 3 20.06 10.76 35.23
N ALA A 4 19.93 11.29 34.01
CA ALA A 4 20.47 10.67 32.80
C ALA A 4 22.02 10.63 32.85
N GLN A 5 22.64 11.73 33.32
CA GLN A 5 24.09 11.80 33.55
C GLN A 5 24.53 10.80 34.62
N THR A 6 23.83 10.73 35.77
CA THR A 6 24.14 9.81 36.86
C THR A 6 24.15 8.35 36.41
N HIS A 7 23.26 7.97 35.50
CA HIS A 7 23.16 6.60 35.00
C HIS A 7 23.85 6.36 33.65
N SER A 8 24.58 7.37 33.12
CA SER A 8 25.20 7.30 31.78
C SER A 8 24.20 6.90 30.68
N VAL A 9 22.94 7.33 30.81
CA VAL A 9 21.89 7.11 29.83
C VAL A 9 21.83 8.32 28.91
N PRO A 10 21.96 8.16 27.59
CA PRO A 10 21.75 9.22 26.63
C PRO A 10 20.37 9.83 26.74
N LEU A 11 20.33 11.15 26.67
CA LEU A 11 19.11 11.93 26.69
C LEU A 11 18.70 12.27 25.26
N VAL A 12 17.43 12.08 24.94
CA VAL A 12 16.84 12.66 23.73
C VAL A 12 16.47 14.12 24.00
N PRO A 13 17.04 15.11 23.28
CA PRO A 13 16.81 16.53 23.53
C PRO A 13 15.43 16.98 22.99
N MET A 14 14.35 16.44 23.56
CA MET A 14 13.01 16.56 22.98
C MET A 14 12.47 17.99 22.95
N VAL A 15 12.75 18.77 23.99
CA VAL A 15 12.35 20.19 24.05
C VAL A 15 12.97 20.95 22.88
N GLN A 16 14.29 20.81 22.69
CA GLN A 16 15.01 21.45 21.58
C GLN A 16 14.48 21.00 20.22
N ALA A 17 14.18 19.70 20.06
CA ALA A 17 13.60 19.18 18.82
C ALA A 17 12.27 19.86 18.48
N PHE A 18 11.39 20.05 19.46
CA PHE A 18 10.11 20.73 19.27
C PHE A 18 10.27 22.24 19.05
N GLU A 19 11.11 22.92 19.84
CA GLU A 19 11.38 24.35 19.69
C GLU A 19 11.94 24.66 18.29
N SER A 20 12.84 23.81 17.77
CA SER A 20 13.44 24.00 16.44
C SER A 20 12.44 23.91 15.28
N GLU A 21 11.31 23.23 15.49
CA GLU A 21 10.25 23.03 14.50
C GLU A 21 9.02 23.90 14.79
N SER A 22 9.07 24.74 15.83
CA SER A 22 7.97 25.60 16.25
C SER A 22 8.22 27.06 15.82
N PRO A 23 7.19 27.79 15.34
CA PRO A 23 7.32 29.21 15.06
C PRO A 23 7.83 29.99 16.27
N HIS A 24 8.91 30.76 16.08
CA HIS A 24 9.57 31.54 17.13
C HIS A 24 10.07 30.71 18.34
N GLY A 25 10.22 29.39 18.19
CA GLY A 25 10.59 28.50 19.30
C GLY A 25 9.46 28.21 20.29
N LEU A 26 8.22 28.63 20.00
CA LEU A 26 7.11 28.49 20.93
C LEU A 26 6.29 27.23 20.62
N ILE A 27 6.46 26.20 21.45
CA ILE A 27 5.73 24.94 21.31
C ILE A 27 4.23 25.19 21.54
N GLY A 28 3.44 24.96 20.50
CA GLY A 28 2.01 25.26 20.51
C GLY A 28 1.19 24.32 19.65
N HIS A 29 0.05 24.81 19.16
CA HIS A 29 -0.94 24.02 18.43
C HIS A 29 -0.41 23.41 17.13
N ASP A 30 0.69 23.95 16.57
CA ASP A 30 1.36 23.40 15.39
C ASP A 30 1.92 21.99 15.63
N LEU A 31 2.32 21.68 16.87
CA LEU A 31 2.89 20.37 17.25
C LEU A 31 2.08 19.64 18.32
N MET A 32 1.10 20.29 18.95
CA MET A 32 0.35 19.78 20.11
C MET A 32 -1.17 19.80 19.87
N LEU A 33 -1.86 18.73 20.22
CA LEU A 33 -3.34 18.66 20.20
C LEU A 33 -3.95 19.39 21.41
N GLU A 34 -3.27 19.27 22.54
CA GLU A 34 -3.52 19.96 23.81
C GLU A 34 -2.23 19.96 24.64
N HIS A 35 -2.26 20.39 25.90
CA HIS A 35 -1.05 20.65 26.68
C HIS A 35 -0.14 19.44 26.97
N LEU A 36 -0.58 18.19 26.74
CA LEU A 36 0.19 16.97 27.04
C LEU A 36 0.49 16.09 25.81
N HIS A 37 -0.38 16.08 24.81
CA HIS A 37 -0.32 15.16 23.68
C HIS A 37 0.09 15.89 22.40
N PRO A 38 1.20 15.47 21.78
CA PRO A 38 1.57 15.93 20.45
C PRO A 38 0.51 15.58 19.40
N ASN A 39 0.43 16.38 18.35
CA ASN A 39 -0.29 16.00 17.14
C ASN A 39 0.57 15.07 16.28
N LEU A 40 0.06 14.66 15.11
CA LEU A 40 0.80 13.74 14.23
C LEU A 40 2.18 14.27 13.85
N ARG A 41 2.33 15.58 13.62
CA ARG A 41 3.62 16.21 13.31
C ARG A 41 4.54 16.19 14.51
N GLY A 42 4.03 16.50 15.71
CA GLY A 42 4.79 16.41 16.94
C GLY A 42 5.29 14.98 17.22
N TYR A 43 4.44 13.95 17.07
CA TYR A 43 4.86 12.56 17.21
C TYR A 43 5.92 12.15 16.17
N PHE A 44 5.83 12.67 14.94
CA PHE A 44 6.85 12.44 13.93
C PHE A 44 8.21 13.03 14.34
N ILE A 45 8.23 14.27 14.85
CA ILE A 45 9.45 14.91 15.37
C ILE A 45 10.01 14.13 16.56
N MET A 46 9.14 13.64 17.46
CA MET A 46 9.58 12.77 18.55
C MET A 46 10.28 11.52 18.02
N GLY A 47 9.64 10.81 17.08
CA GLY A 47 10.19 9.61 16.48
C GLY A 47 11.56 9.86 15.83
N ARG A 48 11.71 10.97 15.10
CA ARG A 48 12.98 11.39 14.51
C ARG A 48 14.06 11.64 15.58
N ALA A 49 13.74 12.42 16.61
CA ALA A 49 14.68 12.72 17.70
C ALA A 49 15.14 11.46 18.44
N PHE A 50 14.24 10.51 18.68
CA PHE A 50 14.60 9.20 19.24
C PHE A 50 15.51 8.40 18.31
N ALA A 51 15.20 8.35 17.01
CA ALA A 51 16.02 7.63 16.02
C ALA A 51 17.43 8.21 15.92
N GLU A 52 17.56 9.54 15.87
CA GLU A 52 18.85 10.24 15.83
C GLU A 52 19.67 10.00 17.10
N ALA A 53 19.04 10.07 18.28
CA ALA A 53 19.72 9.78 19.54
C ALA A 53 20.17 8.32 19.62
N MET A 54 19.33 7.36 19.18
CA MET A 54 19.73 5.96 19.09
C MET A 54 20.93 5.75 18.17
N GLN A 55 20.99 6.50 17.06
CA GLN A 55 22.11 6.46 16.13
C GLN A 55 23.39 7.03 16.71
N GLN A 56 23.32 8.24 17.27
CA GLN A 56 24.48 8.93 17.85
C GLN A 56 25.13 8.14 18.98
N HIS A 57 24.34 7.35 19.71
CA HIS A 57 24.80 6.58 20.86
C HIS A 57 24.96 5.08 20.61
N GLY A 58 24.79 4.61 19.36
CA GLY A 58 25.02 3.21 19.01
C GLY A 58 24.03 2.21 19.62
N PHE A 59 22.82 2.63 19.99
CA PHE A 59 21.89 1.80 20.77
C PHE A 59 21.33 0.57 20.04
N VAL A 60 21.12 0.68 18.72
CA VAL A 60 20.55 -0.41 17.90
C VAL A 60 21.64 -1.20 17.18
N SER A 61 22.72 -0.51 16.80
CA SER A 61 23.85 -1.07 16.07
C SER A 61 25.06 -0.15 16.22
N ASP A 62 26.27 -0.71 16.33
CA ASP A 62 27.52 0.05 16.23
C ASP A 62 27.77 0.55 14.80
N LYS A 63 27.15 -0.12 13.82
CA LYS A 63 27.26 0.20 12.39
C LYS A 63 25.89 0.64 11.87
N TRP A 64 25.74 1.94 11.72
CA TRP A 64 24.64 2.54 10.99
C TRP A 64 25.01 2.66 9.52
N PHE A 65 24.00 2.61 8.66
CA PHE A 65 24.14 2.74 7.21
C PHE A 65 23.42 4.01 6.77
N PRO A 66 24.02 5.21 6.93
CA PRO A 66 23.37 6.49 6.61
C PRO A 66 22.87 6.55 5.17
N GLU A 67 23.52 5.84 4.25
CA GLU A 67 23.11 5.73 2.85
C GLU A 67 21.75 5.05 2.65
N ARG A 68 21.26 4.32 3.66
CA ARG A 68 19.92 3.71 3.66
C ARG A 68 18.86 4.64 4.26
N ALA A 69 19.27 5.72 4.93
CA ALA A 69 18.32 6.69 5.46
C ALA A 69 17.62 7.40 4.30
N ARG A 70 16.29 7.54 4.43
CA ARG A 70 15.47 8.23 3.45
C ARG A 70 15.15 9.63 3.97
N PRO A 71 14.83 10.61 3.11
CA PRO A 71 14.38 11.91 3.57
C PRO A 71 13.12 11.80 4.43
N ASP A 72 12.96 12.68 5.42
CA ASP A 72 11.76 12.78 6.28
C ASP A 72 10.45 12.81 5.48
N SER A 73 10.46 13.44 4.31
CA SER A 73 9.30 13.49 3.42
C SER A 73 8.81 12.11 3.01
N VAL A 74 9.71 11.15 2.82
CA VAL A 74 9.36 9.77 2.47
C VAL A 74 8.69 9.07 3.65
N TYR A 75 9.26 9.17 4.85
CA TYR A 75 8.64 8.59 6.05
C TYR A 75 7.29 9.24 6.36
N TRP A 76 7.17 10.55 6.16
CA TRP A 76 5.92 11.26 6.32
C TRP A 76 4.88 10.80 5.28
N GLN A 77 5.26 10.60 4.02
CA GLN A 77 4.35 10.14 2.98
C GLN A 77 3.89 8.69 3.21
N GLU A 78 4.80 7.81 3.63
CA GLU A 78 4.54 6.39 3.88
C GLU A 78 3.96 6.09 5.28
N ARG A 79 3.63 7.12 6.07
CA ARG A 79 3.03 6.94 7.39
C ARG A 79 1.70 6.19 7.30
N GLY A 80 1.49 5.23 8.19
CA GLY A 80 0.24 4.47 8.32
C GLY A 80 -0.89 5.21 9.02
N VAL A 81 -0.90 6.54 8.95
CA VAL A 81 -1.93 7.40 9.52
C VAL A 81 -2.57 8.20 8.38
N THR A 82 -3.89 8.13 8.30
CA THR A 82 -4.70 8.73 7.25
C THR A 82 -5.61 9.82 7.80
N PRO A 83 -6.25 10.65 6.94
CA PRO A 83 -7.19 11.66 7.41
C PRO A 83 -8.32 11.09 8.28
N LEU A 84 -8.74 9.83 8.05
CA LEU A 84 -9.73 9.15 8.88
C LEU A 84 -9.27 9.07 10.34
N ASP A 85 -8.01 8.67 10.56
CA ASP A 85 -7.43 8.55 11.90
C ASP A 85 -7.33 9.91 12.60
N GLU A 86 -6.92 10.94 11.86
CA GLU A 86 -6.84 12.31 12.37
C GLU A 86 -8.22 12.83 12.78
N GLU A 87 -9.27 12.52 12.02
CA GLU A 87 -10.64 12.92 12.34
C GLU A 87 -11.17 12.16 13.57
N VAL A 88 -10.93 10.85 13.68
CA VAL A 88 -11.26 10.07 14.87
C VAL A 88 -10.54 10.64 16.10
N ALA A 89 -9.25 10.97 15.97
CA ALA A 89 -8.48 11.60 17.03
C ALA A 89 -9.05 12.98 17.41
N ARG A 90 -9.44 13.80 16.42
CA ARG A 90 -10.06 15.11 16.64
C ARG A 90 -11.35 15.00 17.46
N ILE A 91 -12.22 14.04 17.13
CA ILE A 91 -13.45 13.76 17.89
C ILE A 91 -13.11 13.38 19.34
N ARG A 92 -12.16 12.45 19.53
CA ARG A 92 -11.74 12.00 20.88
C ARG A 92 -11.19 13.16 21.72
N ILE A 93 -10.34 14.00 21.15
CA ILE A 93 -9.76 15.15 21.84
C ILE A 93 -10.82 16.19 22.17
N ALA A 94 -11.79 16.44 21.28
CA ALA A 94 -12.89 17.36 21.57
C ALA A 94 -13.73 16.89 22.77
N VAL A 95 -14.05 15.59 22.84
CA VAL A 95 -14.77 14.99 23.99
C VAL A 95 -13.93 15.05 25.27
N LEU A 96 -12.62 14.80 25.18
CA LEU A 96 -11.70 14.88 26.31
C LEU A 96 -11.64 16.30 26.88
N LYS A 97 -11.48 17.31 26.02
CA LYS A 97 -11.39 18.73 26.39
C LYS A 97 -12.72 19.31 26.90
N ASP A 98 -13.83 18.64 26.62
CA ASP A 98 -15.15 18.95 27.17
C ASP A 98 -15.44 18.20 28.49
N SER A 99 -14.42 17.59 29.10
CA SER A 99 -14.50 16.89 30.38
C SER A 99 -13.45 17.39 31.38
N TRP A 100 -13.61 17.06 32.66
CA TRP A 100 -12.58 17.31 33.68
C TRP A 100 -11.27 16.59 33.31
N PRO A 101 -10.09 17.19 33.50
CA PRO A 101 -9.80 18.46 34.19
C PRO A 101 -9.88 19.73 33.34
N PHE A 102 -10.21 19.64 32.05
CA PHE A 102 -10.23 20.79 31.13
C PHE A 102 -11.42 21.73 31.37
N VAL A 103 -12.54 21.19 31.85
CA VAL A 103 -13.70 21.96 32.31
C VAL A 103 -14.05 21.61 33.76
N PRO A 104 -14.64 22.54 34.54
CA PRO A 104 -15.10 22.26 35.91
C PRO A 104 -16.07 21.07 35.96
N LYS A 105 -15.98 20.23 36.99
CA LYS A 105 -16.78 18.99 37.13
C LYS A 105 -18.30 19.20 37.05
N ASN A 106 -18.78 20.39 37.40
CA ASN A 106 -20.21 20.70 37.46
C ASN A 106 -20.74 21.29 36.14
N LYS A 107 -19.89 21.45 35.12
CA LYS A 107 -20.37 21.83 33.78
C LYS A 107 -20.87 20.58 33.04
N PRO A 108 -22.08 20.60 32.47
CA PRO A 108 -22.51 19.55 31.57
C PRO A 108 -21.63 19.54 30.31
N ARG A 109 -21.46 18.35 29.72
CA ARG A 109 -20.80 18.20 28.42
C ARG A 109 -21.59 18.95 27.36
N ALA A 110 -20.91 19.81 26.60
CA ALA A 110 -21.47 20.63 25.55
C ALA A 110 -21.11 20.12 24.14
N PHE A 111 -20.02 19.36 23.99
CA PHE A 111 -19.57 18.88 22.70
C PHE A 111 -20.51 17.80 22.16
N VAL A 112 -21.13 18.12 21.02
CA VAL A 112 -21.92 17.18 20.23
C VAL A 112 -21.27 17.09 18.85
N TYR A 113 -20.83 15.89 18.48
CA TYR A 113 -20.33 15.66 17.13
C TYR A 113 -21.50 15.39 16.18
N ALA A 114 -21.63 16.21 15.15
CA ALA A 114 -22.68 16.12 14.13
C ALA A 114 -22.02 15.93 12.75
N PRO A 115 -21.91 14.69 12.25
CA PRO A 115 -21.29 14.39 10.96
C PRO A 115 -22.00 15.10 9.79
N ARG A 116 -21.22 15.74 8.92
CA ARG A 116 -21.73 16.55 7.79
C ARG A 116 -21.65 15.86 6.43
N ASN A 117 -20.84 14.81 6.33
CA ASN A 117 -20.60 14.05 5.10
C ASN A 117 -20.31 12.57 5.43
N GLU A 118 -20.23 11.72 4.41
CA GLU A 118 -20.02 10.27 4.60
C GLU A 118 -18.67 9.94 5.27
N PHE A 119 -17.62 10.71 4.99
CA PHE A 119 -16.32 10.56 5.66
C PHE A 119 -16.44 10.81 7.17
N GLU A 120 -17.09 11.90 7.58
CA GLU A 120 -17.32 12.24 8.99
C GLU A 120 -18.23 11.22 9.69
N LYS A 121 -19.17 10.60 8.95
CA LYS A 121 -20.02 9.51 9.48
C LYS A 121 -19.20 8.26 9.74
N LEU A 122 -18.29 7.89 8.83
CA LEU A 122 -17.35 6.78 9.05
C LEU A 122 -16.48 7.05 10.28
N ALA A 123 -15.87 8.23 10.38
CA ALA A 123 -15.09 8.60 11.56
C ALA A 123 -15.90 8.53 12.86
N SER A 124 -17.17 8.98 12.82
CA SER A 124 -18.11 8.85 13.94
C SER A 124 -18.33 7.39 14.35
N ALA A 125 -18.64 6.53 13.38
CA ALA A 125 -18.93 5.12 13.60
C ALA A 125 -17.71 4.37 14.16
N THR A 126 -16.50 4.68 13.66
CA THR A 126 -15.24 4.16 14.21
C THR A 126 -15.01 4.62 15.64
N TRP A 127 -15.23 5.91 15.93
CA TRP A 127 -15.10 6.44 17.29
C TRP A 127 -16.09 5.79 18.26
N GLN A 128 -17.33 5.56 17.83
CA GLN A 128 -18.39 4.92 18.60
C GLN A 128 -18.25 3.39 18.68
N ARG A 129 -17.26 2.80 18.01
CA ARG A 129 -17.00 1.34 17.93
C ARG A 129 -18.12 0.56 17.25
N GLU A 130 -18.87 1.22 16.36
CA GLU A 130 -19.83 0.58 15.45
C GLU A 130 -19.12 -0.07 14.25
N LEU A 131 -17.96 0.48 13.87
CA LEU A 131 -17.02 -0.11 12.91
C LEU A 131 -15.69 -0.37 13.60
N THR A 132 -15.02 -1.46 13.24
CA THR A 132 -13.61 -1.62 13.59
C THR A 132 -12.76 -0.62 12.81
N TRP A 133 -11.51 -0.44 13.24
CA TRP A 133 -10.56 0.42 12.54
C TRP A 133 -10.32 -0.10 11.11
N GLU A 134 -10.15 -1.41 10.97
CA GLU A 134 -9.92 -2.06 9.68
C GLU A 134 -11.12 -1.92 8.75
N GLU A 135 -12.34 -2.15 9.26
CA GLU A 135 -13.57 -2.01 8.48
C GLU A 135 -13.76 -0.58 7.97
N ALA A 136 -13.43 0.41 8.81
CA ALA A 136 -13.54 1.81 8.43
C ALA A 136 -12.54 2.19 7.34
N HIS A 137 -11.29 1.75 7.45
CA HIS A 137 -10.24 1.91 6.44
C HIS A 137 -10.63 1.27 5.10
N VAL A 138 -11.17 0.04 5.12
CA VAL A 138 -11.67 -0.62 3.89
C VAL A 138 -12.81 0.18 3.27
N LYS A 139 -13.79 0.62 4.06
CA LYS A 139 -14.96 1.37 3.56
C LYS A 139 -14.55 2.71 2.94
N ILE A 140 -13.65 3.46 3.58
CA ILE A 140 -13.20 4.74 3.02
C ILE A 140 -12.35 4.54 1.77
N ALA A 141 -11.52 3.49 1.73
CA ALA A 141 -10.76 3.13 0.53
C ALA A 141 -11.68 2.79 -0.66
N GLU A 142 -12.78 2.08 -0.42
CA GLU A 142 -13.80 1.77 -1.43
C GLU A 142 -14.53 3.04 -1.90
N GLN A 143 -14.85 3.97 -0.99
CA GLN A 143 -15.41 5.27 -1.36
C GLN A 143 -14.45 6.08 -2.24
N TYR A 144 -13.18 6.19 -1.86
CA TYR A 144 -12.15 6.84 -2.67
C TYR A 144 -11.98 6.16 -4.03
N SER A 145 -11.97 4.82 -4.07
CA SER A 145 -11.85 4.05 -5.32
C SER A 145 -13.03 4.34 -6.27
N ASN A 146 -14.26 4.36 -5.76
CA ASN A 146 -15.46 4.69 -6.54
C ASN A 146 -15.45 6.14 -7.05
N ALA A 147 -14.85 7.05 -6.28
CA ALA A 147 -14.61 8.43 -6.69
C ALA A 147 -13.38 8.60 -7.63
N ARG A 148 -12.70 7.51 -8.00
CA ARG A 148 -11.44 7.49 -8.78
C ARG A 148 -10.27 8.22 -8.10
N GLN A 149 -10.35 8.41 -6.79
CA GLN A 149 -9.29 8.94 -5.93
C GLN A 149 -8.35 7.80 -5.52
N PHE A 150 -7.65 7.24 -6.51
CA PHE A 150 -6.88 6.00 -6.34
C PHE A 150 -5.68 6.15 -5.40
N ALA A 151 -5.08 7.34 -5.31
CA ALA A 151 -3.95 7.58 -4.42
C ALA A 151 -4.38 7.57 -2.96
N GLU A 152 -5.52 8.22 -2.66
CA GLU A 152 -6.15 8.25 -1.36
C GLU A 152 -6.62 6.84 -0.97
N ALA A 153 -7.28 6.11 -1.88
CA ALA A 153 -7.66 4.72 -1.64
C ALA A 153 -6.46 3.82 -1.34
N ALA A 154 -5.36 3.97 -2.10
CA ALA A 154 -4.15 3.18 -1.87
C ALA A 154 -3.55 3.48 -0.51
N ARG A 155 -3.59 4.75 -0.07
CA ARG A 155 -3.08 5.17 1.24
C ARG A 155 -3.77 4.46 2.41
N GLU A 156 -5.08 4.24 2.33
CA GLU A 156 -5.85 3.52 3.35
C GLU A 156 -5.45 2.04 3.40
N TYR A 157 -5.25 1.38 2.24
CA TYR A 157 -4.71 0.02 2.23
C TYR A 157 -3.25 -0.06 2.69
N GLU A 158 -2.43 0.96 2.45
CA GLU A 158 -1.07 1.03 2.96
C GLU A 158 -1.04 1.16 4.50
N ALA A 159 -2.00 1.87 5.10
CA ALA A 159 -2.18 1.88 6.55
C ALA A 159 -2.53 0.49 7.08
N LEU A 160 -3.47 -0.21 6.43
CA LEU A 160 -3.84 -1.59 6.78
C LEU A 160 -2.67 -2.58 6.66
N ILE A 161 -1.78 -2.41 5.67
CA ILE A 161 -0.56 -3.22 5.51
C ILE A 161 0.36 -3.08 6.72
N LEU A 162 0.51 -1.87 7.26
CA LEU A 162 1.39 -1.62 8.40
C LEU A 162 0.86 -2.23 9.69
N GLU A 163 -0.46 -2.23 9.89
CA GLU A 163 -1.10 -2.79 11.08
C GLU A 163 -1.27 -4.32 10.97
N THR A 164 -1.61 -4.82 9.78
CA THR A 164 -1.87 -6.24 9.52
C THR A 164 -0.91 -6.82 8.48
N PRO A 165 0.40 -6.90 8.77
CA PRO A 165 1.43 -7.20 7.77
C PRO A 165 1.34 -8.60 7.17
N TYR A 166 0.57 -9.51 7.78
CA TYR A 166 0.34 -10.88 7.30
C TYR A 166 -1.04 -11.08 6.63
N ASN A 167 -1.86 -10.03 6.51
CA ASN A 167 -3.09 -10.09 5.75
C ASN A 167 -2.80 -9.76 4.28
N VAL A 168 -3.07 -10.70 3.36
CA VAL A 168 -2.79 -10.51 1.94
C VAL A 168 -3.72 -9.53 1.23
N SER A 169 -4.95 -9.35 1.73
CA SER A 169 -5.97 -8.57 1.01
C SER A 169 -5.58 -7.10 0.79
N PRO A 170 -5.07 -6.36 1.80
CA PRO A 170 -4.59 -5.00 1.62
C PRO A 170 -3.46 -4.85 0.58
N TYR A 171 -2.53 -5.81 0.52
CA TYR A 171 -1.45 -5.78 -0.48
C TYR A 171 -1.97 -5.91 -1.90
N VAL A 172 -2.90 -6.84 -2.13
CA VAL A 172 -3.53 -7.00 -3.45
C VAL A 172 -4.30 -5.73 -3.81
N ARG A 173 -5.15 -5.23 -2.92
CA ARG A 173 -5.97 -4.04 -3.17
C ARG A 173 -5.13 -2.79 -3.44
N ALA A 174 -4.08 -2.54 -2.66
CA ALA A 174 -3.12 -1.47 -2.95
C ALA A 174 -2.45 -1.67 -4.31
N GLY A 175 -2.03 -2.90 -4.63
CA GLY A 175 -1.44 -3.26 -5.92
C GLY A 175 -2.34 -2.93 -7.11
N LEU A 176 -3.64 -3.25 -7.03
CA LEU A 176 -4.62 -2.93 -8.07
C LEU A 176 -4.82 -1.42 -8.23
N LEU A 177 -4.86 -0.68 -7.13
CA LEU A 177 -4.97 0.78 -7.17
C LEU A 177 -3.74 1.44 -7.79
N TYR A 178 -2.54 0.91 -7.52
CA TYR A 178 -1.33 1.35 -8.19
C TYR A 178 -1.36 1.07 -9.70
N LEU A 179 -1.89 -0.08 -10.13
CA LEU A 179 -2.10 -0.34 -11.56
C LEU A 179 -3.09 0.64 -12.19
N ALA A 180 -4.18 0.99 -11.49
CA ALA A 180 -5.13 1.99 -11.96
C ALA A 180 -4.52 3.41 -12.08
N MET A 181 -3.40 3.66 -11.41
CA MET A 181 -2.60 4.89 -11.50
C MET A 181 -1.42 4.78 -12.49
N ASP A 182 -1.31 3.69 -13.24
CA ASP A 182 -0.16 3.38 -14.11
C ASP A 182 1.19 3.27 -13.36
N ASP A 183 1.15 3.09 -12.03
CA ASP A 183 2.34 2.88 -11.21
C ASP A 183 2.68 1.40 -11.09
N SER A 184 3.17 0.84 -12.19
CA SER A 184 3.56 -0.58 -12.25
C SER A 184 4.67 -0.94 -11.26
N GLN A 185 5.48 0.02 -10.80
CA GLN A 185 6.57 -0.22 -9.86
C GLN A 185 6.03 -0.48 -8.45
N ARG A 186 5.18 0.40 -7.92
CA ARG A 186 4.55 0.20 -6.60
C ARG A 186 3.56 -0.96 -6.64
N ALA A 187 2.82 -1.12 -7.75
CA ALA A 187 1.96 -2.28 -7.94
C ALA A 187 2.72 -3.60 -7.79
N PHE A 188 3.81 -3.76 -8.55
CA PHE A 188 4.65 -4.95 -8.50
C PHE A 188 5.16 -5.20 -7.08
N LYS A 189 5.65 -4.16 -6.39
CA LYS A 189 6.14 -4.29 -5.02
C LYS A 189 5.08 -4.86 -4.08
N ARG A 190 3.86 -4.32 -4.07
CA ARG A 190 2.79 -4.77 -3.16
C ARG A 190 2.27 -6.16 -3.52
N LEU A 191 2.04 -6.43 -4.80
CA LEU A 191 1.61 -7.75 -5.25
C LEU A 191 2.69 -8.81 -4.97
N TRP A 192 3.96 -8.48 -5.15
CA TRP A 192 5.07 -9.37 -4.80
C TRP A 192 5.11 -9.68 -3.30
N GLN A 193 4.95 -8.66 -2.45
CA GLN A 193 4.87 -8.85 -1.00
C GLN A 193 3.70 -9.74 -0.61
N SER A 194 2.52 -9.57 -1.24
CA SER A 194 1.39 -10.48 -1.05
C SER A 194 1.78 -11.93 -1.32
N LEU A 195 2.49 -12.21 -2.43
CA LEU A 195 2.94 -13.56 -2.79
C LEU A 195 3.96 -14.16 -1.82
N GLN A 196 4.69 -13.34 -1.05
CA GLN A 196 5.60 -13.83 0.00
C GLN A 196 4.85 -14.31 1.24
N ILE A 197 3.62 -13.85 1.43
CA ILE A 197 2.75 -14.24 2.55
C ILE A 197 1.92 -15.45 2.12
N GLU A 198 1.13 -15.30 1.06
CA GLU A 198 0.31 -16.37 0.49
C GLU A 198 0.13 -16.16 -1.04
N PRO A 199 0.29 -17.21 -1.86
CA PRO A 199 -0.02 -17.13 -3.28
C PRO A 199 -1.53 -16.94 -3.53
N THR A 200 -1.89 -15.87 -4.26
CA THR A 200 -3.28 -15.65 -4.73
C THR A 200 -3.34 -15.64 -6.25
N ALA A 201 -4.50 -15.98 -6.83
CA ALA A 201 -4.70 -15.95 -8.27
C ALA A 201 -4.47 -14.54 -8.84
N GLU A 202 -5.00 -13.51 -8.16
CA GLU A 202 -4.88 -12.11 -8.54
C GLU A 202 -3.43 -11.61 -8.47
N ALA A 203 -2.72 -11.87 -7.37
CA ALA A 203 -1.33 -11.43 -7.25
C ALA A 203 -0.44 -12.11 -8.30
N ASN A 204 -0.61 -13.41 -8.55
CA ASN A 204 0.11 -14.12 -9.60
C ASN A 204 -0.23 -13.56 -11.00
N LYS A 205 -1.51 -13.29 -11.29
CA LYS A 205 -1.95 -12.68 -12.55
C LYS A 205 -1.23 -11.37 -12.82
N TYR A 206 -1.31 -10.43 -11.87
CA TYR A 206 -0.80 -9.10 -12.10
C TYR A 206 0.73 -9.03 -12.03
N VAL A 207 1.40 -9.80 -11.16
CA VAL A 207 2.87 -9.93 -11.18
C VAL A 207 3.35 -10.48 -12.53
N GLY A 208 2.72 -11.56 -13.01
CA GLY A 208 3.05 -12.15 -14.31
C GLY A 208 2.82 -11.18 -15.47
N SER A 209 1.71 -10.45 -15.45
CA SER A 209 1.38 -9.45 -16.48
C SER A 209 2.38 -8.29 -16.49
N ILE A 210 2.72 -7.73 -15.32
CA ILE A 210 3.72 -6.65 -15.21
C ILE A 210 5.09 -7.10 -15.75
N LEU A 211 5.51 -8.34 -15.49
CA LEU A 211 6.77 -8.87 -16.03
C LEU A 211 6.73 -9.00 -17.55
N VAL A 212 5.62 -9.49 -18.10
CA VAL A 212 5.42 -9.60 -19.56
C VAL A 212 5.44 -8.21 -20.22
N ASP A 213 4.79 -7.21 -19.61
CA ASP A 213 4.78 -5.83 -20.10
C ASP A 213 6.19 -5.23 -20.12
N ARG A 214 7.01 -5.56 -19.10
CA ARG A 214 8.45 -5.24 -19.04
C ARG A 214 9.33 -6.06 -19.99
N LYS A 215 8.73 -6.80 -20.92
CA LYS A 215 9.39 -7.69 -21.89
C LYS A 215 10.13 -8.86 -21.27
N ASP A 216 9.86 -9.15 -20.00
CA ASP A 216 10.39 -10.30 -19.27
C ASP A 216 9.37 -11.43 -19.21
N ALA A 217 8.94 -11.90 -20.39
CA ALA A 217 8.00 -13.01 -20.50
C ALA A 217 8.57 -14.31 -19.90
N GLN A 218 9.90 -14.45 -19.87
CA GLN A 218 10.56 -15.63 -19.32
C GLN A 218 10.26 -15.80 -17.83
N HIS A 219 10.33 -14.72 -17.05
CA HIS A 219 9.96 -14.76 -15.63
C HIS A 219 8.46 -14.56 -15.39
N GLY A 220 7.73 -13.92 -16.31
CA GLY A 220 6.29 -13.69 -16.17
C GLY A 220 5.41 -14.94 -16.34
N VAL A 221 5.74 -15.82 -17.29
CA VAL A 221 4.95 -17.03 -17.60
C VAL A 221 4.69 -17.92 -16.39
N PRO A 222 5.67 -18.25 -15.53
CA PRO A 222 5.42 -19.09 -14.34
C PRO A 222 4.34 -18.52 -13.39
N TYR A 223 4.22 -17.19 -13.27
CA TYR A 223 3.18 -16.58 -12.45
C TYR A 223 1.82 -16.65 -13.14
N LEU A 224 1.77 -16.42 -14.46
CA LEU A 224 0.54 -16.57 -15.23
C LEU A 224 0.04 -18.03 -15.25
N GLU A 225 0.94 -19.02 -15.37
CA GLU A 225 0.62 -20.45 -15.25
C GLU A 225 -0.01 -20.75 -13.88
N LYS A 226 0.56 -20.23 -12.78
CA LYS A 226 -0.01 -20.36 -11.43
C LYS A 226 -1.38 -19.70 -11.32
N ALA A 227 -1.55 -18.49 -11.87
CA ALA A 227 -2.82 -17.79 -11.85
C ALA A 227 -3.92 -18.58 -12.59
N VAL A 228 -3.62 -19.15 -13.76
CA VAL A 228 -4.55 -20.02 -14.50
C VAL A 228 -4.86 -21.31 -13.73
N ALA A 229 -3.87 -21.90 -13.06
CA ALA A 229 -4.09 -23.10 -12.25
C ALA A 229 -5.05 -22.83 -11.06
N MET A 230 -4.99 -21.63 -10.48
CA MET A 230 -5.87 -21.22 -9.38
C MET A 230 -7.24 -20.73 -9.86
N ASN A 231 -7.31 -20.03 -11.00
CA ASN A 231 -8.54 -19.57 -11.62
C ASN A 231 -8.52 -19.80 -13.13
N PRO A 232 -8.98 -20.98 -13.60
CA PRO A 232 -8.93 -21.35 -15.01
C PRO A 232 -9.95 -20.62 -15.88
N TYR A 233 -10.86 -19.83 -15.28
CA TYR A 233 -11.93 -19.13 -15.98
C TYR A 233 -11.64 -17.65 -16.25
N ASP A 234 -10.49 -17.14 -15.80
CA ASP A 234 -10.10 -15.76 -16.01
C ASP A 234 -9.53 -15.55 -17.42
N THR A 235 -10.40 -15.06 -18.31
CA THR A 235 -10.09 -14.80 -19.72
C THR A 235 -8.91 -13.84 -19.89
N GLN A 236 -8.76 -12.84 -19.02
CA GLN A 236 -7.64 -11.90 -19.10
C GLN A 236 -6.31 -12.59 -18.77
N THR A 237 -6.29 -13.49 -17.78
CA THR A 237 -5.07 -14.24 -17.45
C THR A 237 -4.71 -15.20 -18.58
N LEU A 238 -5.69 -15.89 -19.17
CA LEU A 238 -5.49 -16.75 -20.33
C LEU A 238 -4.97 -15.97 -21.56
N TYR A 239 -5.51 -14.78 -21.80
CA TYR A 239 -5.04 -13.87 -22.85
C TYR A 239 -3.57 -13.47 -22.60
N ASN A 240 -3.23 -13.00 -21.41
CA ASN A 240 -1.87 -12.60 -21.05
C ASN A 240 -0.90 -13.78 -21.15
N LEU A 241 -1.31 -14.97 -20.70
CA LEU A 241 -0.50 -16.19 -20.78
C LEU A 241 -0.25 -16.61 -22.23
N THR A 242 -1.28 -16.53 -23.08
CA THR A 242 -1.17 -16.83 -24.51
C THR A 242 -0.17 -15.89 -25.18
N GLY A 243 -0.31 -14.58 -24.97
CA GLY A 243 0.62 -13.57 -25.48
C GLY A 243 2.05 -13.80 -24.99
N ALA A 244 2.22 -14.11 -23.70
CA ALA A 244 3.53 -14.39 -23.12
C ALA A 244 4.20 -15.63 -23.73
N TYR A 245 3.45 -16.70 -24.01
CA TYR A 245 3.99 -17.86 -24.73
C TYR A 245 4.40 -17.52 -26.16
N LEU A 246 3.62 -16.71 -26.87
CA LEU A 246 3.94 -16.27 -28.23
C LEU A 246 5.22 -15.44 -28.25
N MET A 247 5.42 -14.53 -27.28
CA MET A 247 6.65 -13.76 -27.12
C MET A 247 7.89 -14.66 -26.93
N LEU A 248 7.73 -15.81 -26.26
CA LEU A 248 8.80 -16.80 -26.07
C LEU A 248 8.91 -17.81 -27.22
N GLY A 249 8.10 -17.70 -28.27
CA GLY A 249 8.03 -18.68 -29.35
C GLY A 249 7.50 -20.05 -28.91
N LYS A 250 6.80 -20.16 -27.78
CA LYS A 250 6.25 -21.44 -27.29
C LYS A 250 4.88 -21.71 -27.93
N ALA A 251 4.86 -21.93 -29.25
CA ALA A 251 3.63 -22.05 -30.04
C ALA A 251 2.66 -23.12 -29.53
N ASP A 252 3.16 -24.31 -29.16
CA ASP A 252 2.31 -25.40 -28.68
C ASP A 252 1.57 -25.02 -27.39
N LYS A 253 2.28 -24.40 -26.43
CA LYS A 253 1.69 -23.92 -25.19
C LYS A 253 0.72 -22.75 -25.42
N ALA A 254 1.06 -21.85 -26.34
CA ALA A 254 0.17 -20.76 -26.74
C ALA A 254 -1.14 -21.29 -27.34
N ALA A 255 -1.09 -22.30 -28.20
CA ALA A 255 -2.27 -22.91 -28.81
C ALA A 255 -3.21 -23.53 -27.75
N VAL A 256 -2.65 -24.20 -26.73
CA VAL A 256 -3.43 -24.75 -25.62
C VAL A 256 -4.11 -23.65 -24.80
N ALA A 257 -3.38 -22.60 -24.44
CA ALA A 257 -3.93 -21.48 -23.68
C ALA A 257 -5.01 -20.72 -24.49
N LEU A 258 -4.79 -20.52 -25.78
CA LEU A 258 -5.73 -19.89 -26.70
C LEU A 258 -7.02 -20.70 -26.84
N ALA A 259 -6.92 -22.03 -27.00
CA ALA A 259 -8.10 -22.89 -27.07
C ALA A 259 -8.94 -22.86 -25.78
N SER A 260 -8.31 -22.72 -24.61
CA SER A 260 -9.02 -22.50 -23.35
C SER A 260 -9.70 -21.13 -23.31
N LEU A 261 -9.04 -20.08 -23.79
CA LEU A 261 -9.63 -18.73 -23.89
C LEU A 261 -10.85 -18.73 -24.82
N GLU A 262 -10.74 -19.34 -26.01
CA GLU A 262 -11.81 -19.43 -27.00
C GLU A 262 -13.10 -20.07 -26.47
N LYS A 263 -12.98 -21.04 -25.56
CA LYS A 263 -14.15 -21.68 -24.93
C LYS A 263 -14.91 -20.75 -24.00
N LEU A 264 -14.24 -19.74 -23.44
CA LEU A 264 -14.77 -18.85 -22.40
C LEU A 264 -15.16 -17.48 -22.95
N SER A 265 -14.49 -17.02 -24.02
CA SER A 265 -14.74 -15.73 -24.64
C SER A 265 -15.56 -15.86 -25.93
N ARG A 266 -16.47 -14.92 -26.19
CA ARG A 266 -17.05 -14.74 -27.53
C ARG A 266 -15.99 -14.18 -28.47
N SER A 267 -16.08 -14.50 -29.76
CA SER A 267 -15.13 -14.01 -30.76
C SER A 267 -14.99 -12.49 -30.71
N GLY A 268 -13.76 -12.00 -30.81
CA GLY A 268 -13.41 -10.60 -30.69
C GLY A 268 -12.05 -10.30 -31.32
N LYS A 269 -11.78 -9.02 -31.56
CA LYS A 269 -10.55 -8.57 -32.26
C LYS A 269 -9.27 -9.11 -31.60
N GLU A 270 -9.20 -9.04 -30.28
CA GLU A 270 -8.05 -9.51 -29.48
C GLU A 270 -7.76 -11.02 -29.67
N LEU A 271 -8.82 -11.82 -29.79
CA LEU A 271 -8.70 -13.27 -30.00
C LEU A 271 -8.19 -13.59 -31.40
N GLU A 272 -8.67 -12.88 -32.42
CA GLU A 272 -8.20 -13.03 -33.80
C GLU A 272 -6.75 -12.55 -33.96
N GLU A 273 -6.35 -11.49 -33.25
CA GLU A 273 -4.96 -11.04 -33.19
C GLU A 273 -4.03 -12.13 -32.62
N LEU A 274 -4.42 -12.78 -31.51
CA LEU A 274 -3.65 -13.89 -30.95
C LEU A 274 -3.56 -15.09 -31.91
N LYS A 275 -4.64 -15.43 -32.63
CA LYS A 275 -4.62 -16.48 -33.67
C LYS A 275 -3.65 -16.16 -34.79
N GLN A 276 -3.66 -14.93 -35.30
CA GLN A 276 -2.75 -14.50 -36.35
C GLN A 276 -1.30 -14.53 -35.88
N LEU A 277 -1.03 -14.08 -34.66
CA LEU A 277 0.31 -14.16 -34.06
C LEU A 277 0.77 -15.60 -33.91
N LEU A 278 -0.11 -16.50 -33.46
CA LEU A 278 0.20 -17.93 -33.36
C LEU A 278 0.58 -18.52 -34.72
N ALA A 279 -0.22 -18.25 -35.76
CA ALA A 279 0.07 -18.71 -37.13
C ALA A 279 1.43 -18.20 -37.63
N ASN A 280 1.77 -16.93 -37.35
CA ASN A 280 3.05 -16.35 -37.75
C ASN A 280 4.24 -17.03 -37.02
N VAL A 281 4.11 -17.26 -35.71
CA VAL A 281 5.15 -17.94 -34.90
C VAL A 281 5.35 -19.38 -35.40
N GLN A 282 4.27 -20.11 -35.67
CA GLN A 282 4.33 -21.48 -36.20
C GLN A 282 5.02 -21.53 -37.57
N ALA A 283 4.64 -20.63 -38.49
CA ALA A 283 5.25 -20.54 -39.82
C ALA A 283 6.77 -20.27 -39.75
N ALA A 284 7.18 -19.35 -38.88
CA ALA A 284 8.60 -19.03 -38.67
C ALA A 284 9.39 -20.22 -38.11
N GLN A 285 8.78 -21.01 -37.23
CA GLN A 285 9.41 -22.21 -36.67
C GLN A 285 9.54 -23.33 -37.70
N SER A 286 8.48 -23.61 -38.47
CA SER A 286 8.52 -24.61 -39.54
C SER A 286 9.57 -24.27 -40.61
N HIS A 287 9.75 -22.99 -40.92
CA HIS A 287 10.80 -22.55 -41.85
C HIS A 287 12.22 -22.74 -41.29
N LYS A 288 12.43 -22.54 -39.99
CA LYS A 288 13.74 -22.80 -39.35
C LYS A 288 14.08 -24.29 -39.35
N THR A 289 13.14 -25.17 -39.04
CA THR A 289 13.38 -26.62 -39.01
C THR A 289 13.79 -27.14 -40.39
N LYS A 290 13.13 -26.68 -41.46
CA LYS A 290 13.49 -27.05 -42.85
C LYS A 290 14.87 -26.56 -43.30
N LEU A 291 15.37 -25.47 -42.72
CA LEU A 291 16.72 -24.95 -43.02
C LEU A 291 17.83 -25.69 -42.27
N THR A 292 17.51 -26.31 -41.12
CA THR A 292 18.49 -27.08 -40.33
C THR A 292 18.60 -28.55 -40.76
N GLU A 293 17.65 -29.02 -41.58
CA GLU A 293 17.60 -30.40 -42.11
C GLU A 293 18.22 -30.56 -43.51
N ASN A 294 18.63 -29.46 -44.16
CA ASN A 294 19.36 -29.42 -45.43
C ASN A 294 20.83 -29.03 -45.22
#